data_AF-A0AA39Q7Q6-F1
#
_entry.id   AF-A0AA39Q7Q6-F1
#
_cell.length_a   1.000
_cell.length_b   1.000
_cell.length_c   1.000
_cell.angle_alpha   90.00
_cell.angle_beta   90.00
_cell.angle_gamma   90.00
#
_symmetry.space_group_name_H-M   'P 1'
#
loop_
_entity.id
_entity.type
_entity.pdbx_description
1 polymer ?
#
loop_
_entity_poly.entity_id
_entity_poly.type
_entity_poly.pdbx_seq_one_letter_code
_entity_poly.pdbx_strand_id
1 'polypeptide(L)'
;MSVLEHEDGSKVNTLVVVFDTLQALGLVLLLALLVPAVFSSNIKRTATWFGMIISVIIYCASYSILMFIGGQDDPEPSPGVCLFQACLVHSAPALSIFCALSFAVEVLVHFFRTFRGKTPSRITPIILLATSSFLSLCVALEVLVVGLKSPGDVQRNESHLYCHVTTPTPNLVVCVLSIILSLATVVA
;
A
#
# COMPACT_ATOMS: atom_id res chain seq x y z
N MET A 1 -30.32 25.53 -9.76
CA MET A 1 -29.90 24.16 -9.42
C MET A 1 -28.86 23.63 -10.42
N SER A 2 -29.02 23.86 -11.72
CA SER A 2 -28.17 23.31 -12.79
C SER A 2 -26.70 23.78 -12.89
N VAL A 3 -26.34 24.98 -12.42
CA VAL A 3 -24.97 25.50 -12.62
C VAL A 3 -23.98 24.94 -11.58
N LEU A 4 -24.42 24.81 -10.32
CA LEU A 4 -23.59 24.27 -9.24
C LEU A 4 -23.35 22.76 -9.41
N GLU A 5 -24.38 22.00 -9.83
CA GLU A 5 -24.24 20.56 -10.11
C GLU A 5 -23.27 20.30 -11.28
N HIS A 6 -23.26 21.17 -12.29
CA HIS A 6 -22.35 21.04 -13.42
C HIS A 6 -20.90 21.38 -13.05
N GLU A 7 -20.69 22.38 -12.19
CA GLU A 7 -19.36 22.74 -11.70
C GLU A 7 -18.78 21.65 -10.78
N ASP A 8 -19.61 21.02 -9.96
CA ASP A 8 -19.19 19.97 -9.03
C ASP A 8 -18.82 18.67 -9.77
N GLY A 9 -19.65 18.23 -10.72
CA GLY A 9 -19.34 17.08 -11.57
C GLY A 9 -18.06 17.27 -12.40
N SER A 10 -17.80 18.49 -12.91
CA SER A 10 -16.56 18.79 -13.64
C SER A 10 -15.30 18.67 -12.76
N LYS A 11 -15.39 19.04 -11.48
CA LYS A 11 -14.28 18.94 -10.53
C LYS A 11 -13.99 17.49 -10.15
N VAL A 12 -15.03 16.70 -9.86
CA VAL A 12 -14.90 15.27 -9.57
C VAL A 12 -14.22 14.54 -10.74
N ASN A 13 -14.68 14.76 -11.98
CA ASN A 13 -14.08 14.15 -13.16
C ASN A 13 -12.60 14.53 -13.35
N THR A 14 -12.26 15.81 -13.12
CA THR A 14 -10.86 16.26 -13.21
C THR A 14 -9.99 15.56 -12.15
N LEU A 15 -10.51 15.42 -10.93
CA LEU A 15 -9.81 14.80 -9.81
C LEU A 15 -9.60 13.30 -10.04
N VAL A 16 -10.60 12.59 -10.57
CA VAL A 16 -10.49 11.19 -11.00
C VAL A 16 -9.38 11.03 -12.04
N VAL A 17 -9.42 11.82 -13.12
CA VAL A 17 -8.42 11.75 -14.20
C VAL A 17 -7.00 12.01 -13.70
N VAL A 18 -6.81 13.03 -12.86
CA VAL A 18 -5.48 13.34 -12.30
C VAL A 18 -5.00 12.21 -11.40
N PHE A 19 -5.87 11.72 -10.51
CA PHE A 19 -5.54 10.63 -9.59
C PHE A 19 -5.13 9.36 -10.33
N ASP A 20 -5.95 8.93 -11.30
CA ASP A 20 -5.70 7.73 -12.09
C ASP A 20 -4.44 7.85 -12.94
N THR A 21 -4.22 9.02 -13.54
CA THR A 21 -3.00 9.28 -14.32
C THR A 21 -1.75 9.17 -13.46
N LEU A 22 -1.77 9.76 -12.26
CA LEU A 22 -0.66 9.65 -11.32
C LEU A 22 -0.47 8.20 -10.86
N GLN A 23 -1.57 7.49 -10.64
CA GLN A 23 -1.51 6.12 -10.13
C GLN A 23 -0.96 5.14 -11.18
N ALA A 24 -1.43 5.25 -12.42
CA ALA A 24 -0.96 4.49 -13.55
C ALA A 24 0.49 4.81 -13.90
N LEU A 25 0.87 6.10 -13.88
CA LEU A 25 2.26 6.51 -14.10
C LEU A 25 3.19 5.93 -13.04
N GLY A 26 2.80 6.01 -11.75
CA GLY A 26 3.56 5.40 -10.66
C GLY A 26 3.73 3.90 -10.85
N LEU A 27 2.66 3.19 -11.20
CA LEU A 27 2.68 1.75 -11.47
C LEU A 27 3.64 1.41 -12.62
N VAL A 28 3.54 2.12 -13.75
CA VAL A 28 4.39 1.90 -14.94
C VAL A 28 5.86 2.16 -14.60
N LEU A 29 6.18 3.26 -13.92
CA LEU A 29 7.55 3.58 -13.54
C LEU A 29 8.15 2.55 -12.56
N LEU A 30 7.37 2.09 -11.59
CA LEU A 30 7.82 1.08 -10.63
C LEU A 30 8.03 -0.28 -11.29
N LEU A 31 7.15 -0.68 -12.23
CA LEU A 31 7.34 -1.88 -13.03
C LEU A 31 8.58 -1.76 -13.93
N ALA A 32 8.77 -0.62 -14.59
CA ALA A 32 9.96 -0.35 -15.40
C ALA A 32 11.26 -0.39 -14.57
N LEU A 33 11.19 -0.05 -13.29
CA LEU A 33 12.31 -0.15 -12.35
C LEU A 33 12.50 -1.58 -11.82
N LEU A 34 11.43 -2.32 -11.56
CA LEU A 34 11.46 -3.68 -11.02
C LEU A 34 11.94 -4.71 -12.07
N VAL A 35 11.44 -4.62 -13.31
CA VAL A 35 11.71 -5.59 -14.38
C VAL A 35 13.21 -5.77 -14.63
N PRO A 36 14.01 -4.72 -14.91
CA PRO A 36 15.45 -4.87 -15.08
C PRO A 36 16.13 -5.43 -13.84
N ALA A 37 15.70 -5.03 -12.63
CA ALA A 37 16.30 -5.49 -11.39
C ALA A 37 16.07 -6.98 -11.13
N VAL A 38 14.95 -7.55 -11.59
CA VAL A 38 14.63 -8.97 -11.48
C VAL A 38 15.34 -9.79 -12.57
N PHE A 39 15.35 -9.31 -13.81
CA PHE A 39 15.87 -10.08 -14.94
C PHE A 39 17.38 -9.88 -15.21
N SER A 40 18.01 -8.82 -14.68
CA SER A 40 19.44 -8.56 -14.86
C SER A 40 20.26 -9.12 -13.71
N SER A 41 21.10 -10.12 -14.00
CA SER A 41 22.03 -10.70 -13.02
C SER A 41 23.10 -9.70 -12.53
N ASN A 42 23.31 -8.61 -13.28
CA ASN A 42 24.24 -7.52 -12.95
C ASN A 42 23.69 -6.58 -11.87
N ILE A 43 22.37 -6.53 -11.69
CA ILE A 43 21.74 -5.63 -10.72
C ILE A 43 21.62 -6.36 -9.38
N LYS A 44 22.48 -6.00 -8.43
CA LYS A 44 22.40 -6.51 -7.04
C LYS A 44 21.61 -5.53 -6.19
N ARG A 45 20.51 -6.01 -5.60
CA ARG A 45 19.65 -5.28 -4.67
C ARG A 45 19.33 -6.17 -3.47
N THR A 46 19.05 -5.55 -2.32
CA THR A 46 18.66 -6.26 -1.10
C THR A 46 17.21 -6.74 -1.21
N ALA A 47 16.85 -7.76 -0.42
CA ALA A 47 15.47 -8.26 -0.42
C ALA A 47 14.48 -7.17 0.02
N THR A 48 14.83 -6.33 1.00
CA THR A 48 13.94 -5.23 1.44
C THR A 48 13.72 -4.16 0.38
N TRP A 49 14.69 -3.94 -0.52
CA TRP A 49 14.50 -3.05 -1.66
C TRP A 49 13.40 -3.59 -2.59
N PHE A 50 13.44 -4.89 -2.91
CA PHE A 50 12.37 -5.51 -3.69
C PHE A 50 11.03 -5.43 -2.96
N GLY A 51 11.00 -5.71 -1.65
CA GLY A 51 9.79 -5.60 -0.83
C GLY A 51 9.19 -4.19 -0.84
N MET A 52 10.03 -3.14 -0.74
CA MET A 52 9.60 -1.74 -0.84
C MET A 52 9.04 -1.40 -2.22
N ILE A 53 9.66 -1.85 -3.31
CA ILE A 53 9.13 -1.59 -4.66
C ILE A 53 7.81 -2.33 -4.88
N ILE A 54 7.74 -3.60 -4.48
CA ILE A 54 6.53 -4.43 -4.60
C ILE A 54 5.39 -3.85 -3.75
N SER A 55 5.66 -3.36 -2.53
CA SER A 55 4.61 -2.77 -1.69
C SER A 55 3.99 -1.51 -2.31
N VAL A 56 4.80 -0.66 -2.93
CA VAL A 56 4.28 0.53 -3.63
C VAL A 56 3.57 0.13 -4.93
N ILE A 57 3.99 -0.93 -5.64
CA ILE A 57 3.22 -1.49 -6.76
C ILE A 57 1.83 -1.95 -6.29
N ILE A 58 1.77 -2.67 -5.15
CA ILE A 58 0.51 -3.10 -4.54
C ILE A 58 -0.35 -1.89 -4.18
N TYR A 59 0.24 -0.85 -3.56
CA TYR A 59 -0.45 0.41 -3.31
C TYR A 59 -1.06 0.96 -4.61
N CYS A 60 -0.25 1.07 -5.66
CA CYS A 60 -0.74 1.62 -6.93
C CYS A 60 -1.88 0.81 -7.53
N ALA A 61 -1.72 -0.51 -7.57
CA ALA A 61 -2.72 -1.41 -8.10
C ALA A 61 -4.03 -1.33 -7.29
N SER A 62 -3.94 -1.24 -5.96
CA SER A 62 -5.10 -1.19 -5.05
C SER A 62 -6.01 0.01 -5.31
N TYR A 63 -5.41 1.20 -5.47
CA TYR A 63 -6.14 2.41 -5.79
C TYR A 63 -6.67 2.42 -7.24
N SER A 64 -6.04 1.70 -8.16
CA SER A 64 -6.44 1.63 -9.57
C SER A 64 -7.52 0.59 -9.89
N ILE A 65 -8.00 -0.19 -8.92
CA ILE A 65 -8.94 -1.31 -9.18
C ILE A 65 -10.21 -0.82 -9.89
N LEU A 66 -10.82 0.27 -9.43
CA LEU A 66 -12.05 0.79 -10.05
C LEU A 66 -11.80 1.32 -11.46
N MET A 67 -10.65 1.94 -11.71
CA MET A 67 -10.25 2.38 -13.05
C MET A 67 -10.17 1.19 -14.02
N PHE A 68 -9.57 0.07 -13.61
CA PHE A 68 -9.45 -1.13 -14.47
C PHE A 68 -10.76 -1.88 -14.69
N ILE A 69 -11.68 -1.85 -13.72
CA ILE A 69 -12.97 -2.55 -13.79
C ILE A 69 -14.07 -1.65 -14.38
N GLY A 70 -13.85 -0.34 -14.45
CA GLY A 70 -14.86 0.64 -14.87
C GLY A 70 -15.89 0.95 -13.77
N GLY A 71 -15.49 0.91 -12.50
CA GLY A 71 -16.36 1.14 -11.34
C GLY A 71 -16.33 2.56 -10.75
N GLN A 72 -15.72 3.52 -11.45
CA GLN A 72 -15.62 4.92 -11.01
C GLN A 72 -16.89 5.71 -11.35
N ASP A 73 -17.52 5.40 -12.48
CA ASP A 73 -18.80 5.96 -12.91
C ASP A 73 -19.98 5.16 -12.34
N ASP A 74 -21.21 5.64 -12.56
CA ASP A 74 -22.41 4.87 -12.22
C ASP A 74 -22.67 3.74 -13.23
N PRO A 75 -23.13 2.56 -12.77
CA PRO A 75 -23.61 2.23 -11.42
C PRO A 75 -22.50 1.86 -10.41
N GLU A 76 -22.86 1.87 -9.13
CA GLU A 76 -21.95 1.55 -8.02
C GLU A 76 -21.29 0.16 -8.17
N PRO A 77 -20.00 0.00 -7.84
CA PRO A 77 -19.30 -1.27 -7.96
C PRO A 77 -19.93 -2.35 -7.09
N SER A 78 -19.79 -3.61 -7.50
CA SER A 78 -20.29 -4.74 -6.71
C SER A 78 -19.73 -4.71 -5.28
N PRO A 79 -20.53 -5.05 -4.25
CA PRO A 79 -20.10 -4.96 -2.85
C PRO A 79 -18.80 -5.74 -2.56
N GLY A 80 -18.60 -6.88 -3.23
CA GLY A 80 -17.38 -7.69 -3.09
C GLY A 80 -16.13 -7.00 -3.63
N VAL A 81 -16.23 -6.35 -4.80
CA VAL A 81 -15.11 -5.55 -5.37
C VAL A 81 -14.81 -4.36 -4.47
N CYS A 82 -15.85 -3.69 -3.97
CA CYS A 82 -15.70 -2.53 -3.10
C CYS A 82 -15.05 -2.90 -1.76
N LEU A 83 -15.48 -4.00 -1.13
CA LEU A 83 -14.87 -4.53 0.09
C LEU A 83 -13.42 -4.98 -0.13
N PHE A 84 -13.16 -5.69 -1.23
CA PHE A 84 -11.81 -6.12 -1.57
C PHE A 84 -10.87 -4.92 -1.75
N GLN A 85 -11.31 -3.92 -2.51
CA GLN A 85 -10.53 -2.69 -2.69
C GLN A 85 -10.34 -1.95 -1.36
N ALA A 86 -11.38 -1.85 -0.52
CA ALA A 86 -11.28 -1.20 0.78
C ALA A 86 -10.23 -1.88 1.67
N CYS A 87 -10.19 -3.22 1.73
CA CYS A 87 -9.17 -3.96 2.47
C CYS A 87 -7.75 -3.60 2.01
N LEU A 88 -7.55 -3.48 0.70
CA LEU A 88 -6.27 -3.14 0.11
C LEU A 88 -5.89 -1.67 0.30
N VAL A 89 -6.81 -0.74 0.07
CA VAL A 89 -6.60 0.71 0.21
C VAL A 89 -6.21 1.10 1.64
N HIS A 90 -6.77 0.41 2.64
CA HIS A 90 -6.43 0.62 4.05
C HIS A 90 -5.12 -0.06 4.45
N SER A 91 -4.80 -1.24 3.92
CA SER A 91 -3.60 -1.99 4.30
C SER A 91 -2.34 -1.64 3.52
N ALA A 92 -2.45 -1.29 2.23
CA ALA A 92 -1.32 -1.00 1.36
C ALA A 92 -0.46 0.21 1.79
N PRO A 93 -1.02 1.31 2.33
CA PRO A 93 -0.21 2.38 2.91
C PRO A 93 0.65 1.88 4.08
N ALA A 94 0.08 1.05 4.97
CA ALA A 94 0.79 0.44 6.08
C ALA A 94 1.92 -0.47 5.59
N LEU A 95 1.64 -1.34 4.61
CA LEU A 95 2.65 -2.19 3.97
C LEU A 95 3.80 -1.35 3.38
N SER A 96 3.47 -0.28 2.67
CA SER A 96 4.45 0.61 2.03
C SER A 96 5.38 1.26 3.05
N ILE A 97 4.82 1.79 4.14
CA ILE A 97 5.58 2.40 5.24
C ILE A 97 6.48 1.37 5.92
N PHE A 98 5.97 0.18 6.25
CA PHE A 98 6.76 -0.83 6.94
C PHE A 98 7.85 -1.45 6.06
N CYS A 99 7.59 -1.66 4.77
CA CYS A 99 8.64 -2.09 3.83
C CYS A 99 9.70 -1.00 3.61
N ALA A 100 9.31 0.28 3.55
CA ALA A 100 10.26 1.39 3.45
C ALA A 100 11.13 1.51 4.73
N LEU A 101 10.52 1.36 5.91
CA LEU A 101 11.25 1.33 7.18
C LEU A 101 12.20 0.13 7.23
N SER A 102 11.74 -1.05 6.81
CA SER A 102 12.56 -2.27 6.71
C SER A 102 13.78 -2.05 5.81
N PHE A 103 13.61 -1.39 4.66
CA PHE A 103 14.71 -1.04 3.77
C PHE A 103 15.68 -0.05 4.41
N ALA A 104 15.18 1.03 5.02
CA ALA A 104 16.01 2.00 5.71
C ALA A 104 16.83 1.36 6.85
N VAL A 105 16.19 0.52 7.66
CA VAL A 105 16.81 -0.24 8.74
C VAL A 105 17.87 -1.19 8.20
N GLU A 106 17.58 -1.98 7.15
CA GLU A 106 18.57 -2.89 6.57
C GLU A 106 19.79 -2.12 6.07
N VAL A 107 19.60 -1.01 5.35
CA VAL A 107 20.70 -0.17 4.84
C VAL A 107 21.54 0.39 5.99
N LEU A 108 20.91 0.91 7.04
CA LEU A 108 21.61 1.43 8.23
C LEU A 108 22.41 0.32 8.94
N VAL A 109 21.77 -0.81 9.22
CA VAL A 109 22.42 -1.96 9.86
C VAL A 109 23.57 -2.49 9.02
N HIS A 110 23.38 -2.60 7.71
CA HIS A 110 24.42 -3.02 6.78
C HIS A 110 25.61 -2.05 6.81
N PHE A 111 25.35 -0.74 6.71
CA PHE A 111 26.38 0.30 6.78
C PHE A 111 27.20 0.22 8.08
N PHE A 112 26.53 0.17 9.24
CA PHE A 112 27.21 0.10 10.53
C PHE A 112 27.94 -1.22 10.77
N ARG A 113 27.40 -2.35 10.30
CA ARG A 113 28.08 -3.66 10.41
C ARG A 113 29.33 -3.70 9.53
N THR A 114 29.25 -3.24 8.29
CA THR A 114 30.40 -3.12 7.40
C THR A 114 31.47 -2.20 7.98
N PHE A 115 31.07 -1.04 8.53
CA PHE A 115 32.01 -0.12 9.20
C PHE A 115 32.72 -0.75 10.41
N ARG A 116 32.02 -1.63 11.14
CA ARG A 116 32.59 -2.41 12.27
C ARG A 116 33.29 -3.71 11.85
N GLY A 117 33.49 -3.96 10.55
CA GLY A 117 34.10 -5.19 10.04
C GLY A 117 33.27 -6.47 10.26
N LYS A 118 31.97 -6.33 10.58
CA LYS A 118 31.04 -7.45 10.78
C LYS A 118 30.30 -7.78 9.50
N THR A 119 30.08 -9.06 9.23
CA THR A 119 29.26 -9.50 8.11
C THR A 119 27.78 -9.17 8.36
N PRO A 120 27.04 -8.68 7.35
CA PRO A 120 25.60 -8.47 7.45
C PRO A 120 24.85 -9.81 7.53
N SER A 121 23.76 -9.86 8.28
CA SER A 121 22.92 -11.06 8.42
C SER A 121 22.03 -11.23 7.18
N ARG A 122 21.94 -12.47 6.67
CA ARG A 122 21.01 -12.82 5.58
C ARG A 122 19.56 -13.00 6.04
N ILE A 123 19.34 -13.20 7.34
CA ILE A 123 18.02 -13.51 7.91
C ILE A 123 17.26 -12.22 8.28
N THR A 124 17.99 -11.19 8.72
CA THR A 124 17.41 -9.89 9.10
C THR A 124 16.45 -9.31 8.04
N PRO A 125 16.80 -9.22 6.74
CA PRO A 125 15.86 -8.70 5.75
C PRO A 125 14.58 -9.55 5.60
N ILE A 126 14.68 -10.88 5.76
CA ILE A 126 13.53 -11.78 5.67
C ILE A 126 12.58 -11.53 6.85
N ILE A 127 13.12 -11.40 8.07
CA ILE A 127 12.33 -11.11 9.28
C ILE A 127 11.64 -9.74 9.15
N LEU A 128 12.35 -8.72 8.69
CA LEU A 128 11.81 -7.37 8.51
C LEU A 128 10.63 -7.36 7.51
N LEU A 129 10.79 -8.04 6.36
CA LEU A 129 9.72 -8.16 5.37
C LEU A 129 8.54 -9.01 5.84
N ALA A 130 8.81 -10.12 6.53
CA ALA A 130 7.76 -10.96 7.10
C ALA A 130 6.93 -10.19 8.12
N THR A 131 7.59 -9.41 8.99
CA THR A 131 6.93 -8.55 9.97
C THR A 131 6.08 -7.48 9.27
N SER A 132 6.62 -6.79 8.26
CA SER A 132 5.89 -5.79 7.48
C SER A 132 4.62 -6.37 6.83
N SER A 133 4.75 -7.55 6.23
CA SER A 133 3.65 -8.24 5.56
C SER A 133 2.57 -8.71 6.55
N PHE A 134 3.00 -9.25 7.69
CA PHE A 134 2.10 -9.69 8.75
C PHE A 134 1.27 -8.52 9.32
N LEU A 135 1.90 -7.38 9.57
CA LEU A 135 1.22 -6.19 10.07
C LEU A 135 0.20 -5.66 9.06
N SER A 136 0.55 -5.61 7.78
CA SER A 136 -0.40 -5.24 6.72
C SER A 136 -1.56 -6.23 6.62
N LEU A 137 -1.31 -7.53 6.80
CA LEU A 137 -2.35 -8.55 6.79
C LEU A 137 -3.32 -8.35 7.95
N CYS A 138 -2.84 -8.00 9.14
CA CYS A 138 -3.70 -7.67 10.28
C CYS A 138 -4.64 -6.49 9.96
N VAL A 139 -4.14 -5.42 9.33
CA VAL A 139 -4.98 -4.28 8.89
C VAL A 139 -6.02 -4.73 7.86
N ALA A 140 -5.62 -5.53 6.86
CA ALA A 140 -6.55 -6.02 5.85
C ALA A 140 -7.66 -6.89 6.47
N LEU A 141 -7.31 -7.77 7.41
CA LEU A 141 -8.26 -8.63 8.12
C LEU A 141 -9.20 -7.83 9.02
N GLU A 142 -8.71 -6.78 9.68
CA GLU A 142 -9.54 -5.88 10.46
C GLU A 142 -10.62 -5.22 9.59
N VAL A 143 -10.20 -4.63 8.47
CA VAL A 143 -11.11 -3.99 7.51
C VAL A 143 -12.10 -4.99 6.92
N LEU A 144 -11.64 -6.21 6.62
CA LEU A 144 -12.50 -7.29 6.14
C LEU A 144 -13.57 -7.66 7.19
N VAL A 145 -13.18 -7.83 8.45
CA VAL A 145 -14.11 -8.18 9.54
C VAL A 145 -15.12 -7.05 9.76
N VAL A 146 -14.69 -5.79 9.71
CA VAL A 146 -15.58 -4.63 9.86
C VAL A 146 -16.56 -4.56 8.67
N GLY A 147 -16.07 -4.66 7.44
CA GLY A 147 -16.91 -4.60 6.25
C GLY A 147 -17.89 -5.77 6.10
N LEU A 148 -17.54 -6.96 6.60
CA LEU A 148 -18.46 -8.10 6.65
C LEU A 148 -19.54 -7.95 7.74
N LYS A 149 -19.24 -7.27 8.84
CA LYS A 149 -20.20 -7.01 9.93
C LYS A 149 -21.17 -5.89 9.59
N SER A 150 -20.69 -4.88 8.87
CA SER A 150 -21.47 -3.71 8.45
C SER A 150 -21.30 -3.45 6.96
N PRO A 151 -21.97 -4.21 6.08
CA PRO A 151 -21.82 -4.03 4.63
C PRO A 151 -22.21 -2.63 4.14
N GLY A 152 -23.11 -1.94 4.84
CA GLY A 152 -23.51 -0.57 4.54
C GLY A 152 -22.44 0.49 4.81
N ASP A 153 -21.36 0.13 5.54
CA ASP A 153 -20.24 1.04 5.79
C ASP A 153 -19.18 0.96 4.67
N VAL A 154 -19.31 0.01 3.75
CA VAL A 154 -18.40 -0.20 2.61
C VAL A 154 -18.99 0.52 1.41
N GLN A 155 -18.44 1.68 1.08
CA GLN A 155 -18.97 2.50 -0.01
C GLN A 155 -17.87 3.14 -0.83
N ARG A 156 -18.20 3.46 -2.09
CA ARG A 156 -17.35 4.30 -2.94
C ARG A 156 -17.22 5.67 -2.27
N ASN A 157 -16.01 6.18 -2.22
CA ASN A 157 -15.76 7.53 -1.70
C ASN A 157 -16.53 8.57 -2.53
N GLU A 158 -16.91 9.70 -1.93
CA GLU A 158 -17.62 10.80 -2.59
C GLU A 158 -16.85 11.37 -3.79
N SER A 159 -15.53 11.19 -3.81
CA SER A 159 -14.66 11.57 -4.93
C SER A 159 -14.60 10.53 -6.07
N HIS A 160 -15.36 9.43 -5.98
CA HIS A 160 -15.41 8.33 -6.95
C HIS A 160 -14.08 7.57 -7.19
N LEU A 161 -13.02 7.89 -6.45
CA LEU A 161 -11.68 7.34 -6.67
C LEU A 161 -11.53 5.88 -6.29
N TYR A 162 -12.04 5.51 -5.11
CA TYR A 162 -11.84 4.20 -4.51
C TYR A 162 -12.93 3.90 -3.48
N CYS A 163 -13.06 2.63 -3.13
CA CYS A 163 -13.90 2.15 -2.04
C CYS A 163 -13.18 2.20 -0.70
N HIS A 164 -13.93 2.56 0.33
CA HIS A 164 -13.44 2.65 1.70
C HIS A 164 -14.50 2.16 2.69
N VAL A 165 -14.04 1.83 3.90
CA VAL A 165 -14.89 1.66 5.08
C VAL A 165 -14.98 2.99 5.81
N THR A 166 -16.20 3.46 6.11
CA THR A 166 -16.48 4.75 6.75
C THR A 166 -16.19 4.78 8.24
N THR A 167 -16.25 3.62 8.90
CA THR A 167 -15.94 3.52 10.33
C THR A 167 -14.46 3.84 10.57
N PRO A 168 -14.14 4.72 11.53
CA PRO A 168 -12.77 5.07 11.82
C PRO A 168 -12.03 3.83 12.36
N THR A 169 -11.20 3.24 11.52
CA THR A 169 -10.30 2.15 11.91
C THR A 169 -9.28 2.68 12.93
N PRO A 170 -9.06 2.00 14.07
CA PRO A 170 -8.01 2.35 15.04
C PRO A 170 -6.60 2.06 14.51
N ASN A 171 -6.17 2.82 13.50
CA ASN A 171 -4.87 2.73 12.82
C ASN A 171 -3.66 3.03 13.74
N LEU A 172 -3.87 3.68 14.89
CA LEU A 172 -2.79 4.13 15.77
C LEU A 172 -2.11 2.97 16.52
N VAL A 173 -2.89 1.97 16.96
CA VAL A 173 -2.35 0.82 17.72
C VAL A 173 -1.45 -0.04 16.85
N VAL A 174 -1.86 -0.28 15.60
CA VAL A 174 -1.08 -1.04 14.62
C VAL A 174 0.22 -0.30 14.28
N CYS A 175 0.17 1.02 14.05
CA CYS A 175 1.37 1.82 13.79
C CYS A 175 2.41 1.74 14.92
N VAL A 176 1.98 1.89 16.18
CA VAL A 176 2.89 1.86 17.35
C VAL A 176 3.51 0.48 17.52
N LEU A 177 2.71 -0.59 17.46
CA LEU A 177 3.21 -1.96 17.58
C LEU A 177 4.22 -2.30 16.48
N SER A 178 3.99 -1.80 15.27
CA SER A 178 4.85 -2.04 14.13
C SER A 178 6.23 -1.40 14.25
N ILE A 179 6.29 -0.17 14.77
CA ILE A 179 7.56 0.51 15.07
C ILE A 179 8.32 -0.27 16.15
N ILE A 180 7.63 -0.71 17.20
CA ILE A 180 8.25 -1.47 18.30
C ILE A 180 8.80 -2.81 17.81
N LEU A 181 8.02 -3.59 17.05
CA LEU A 181 8.49 -4.87 16.51
C LEU A 181 9.68 -4.68 15.56
N SER A 182 9.63 -3.67 14.69
CA SER A 182 10.72 -3.36 13.76
C SER A 182 12.00 -3.01 14.53
N LEU A 183 11.93 -2.18 15.56
CA LEU A 183 13.10 -1.83 16.39
C LEU A 183 13.60 -3.01 17.22
N ALA A 184 12.72 -3.84 17.78
CA ALA A 184 13.10 -5.02 18.55
C ALA A 184 13.91 -6.02 17.70
N THR A 185 13.56 -6.20 16.43
CA THR A 185 14.30 -7.08 15.50
C THR A 185 15.69 -6.56 15.11
N VAL A 186 15.99 -5.28 15.36
CA VAL A 186 17.32 -4.68 15.13
C VAL A 186 18.26 -4.90 16.30
N VAL A 187 17.72 -5.01 17.51
CA VAL A 187 18.49 -5.15 18.75
C VAL A 187 18.87 -6.61 19.05
N ALA A 188 18.07 -7.56 18.58
CA ALA A 188 18.33 -9.01 18.70
C ALA A 188 19.36 -9.50 17.67
#